data_AF-A0AAE0SUW7-F1
#
_entry.id   AF-A0AAE0SUW7-F1
#
_cell.length_a   1.000
_cell.length_b   1.000
_cell.length_c   1.000
_cell.angle_alpha   90.00
_cell.angle_beta   90.00
_cell.angle_gamma   90.00
#
_symmetry.space_group_name_H-M   'P 1'
#
loop_
_entity.id
_entity.type
_entity.pdbx_description
1 polymer ?
#
loop_
_entity_poly.entity_id
_entity_poly.type
_entity_poly.pdbx_seq_one_letter_code
_entity_poly.pdbx_strand_id
1 'polypeptide(L)'
;MALVWHSYHRSYKKKCQGRLRKHLADFCLQAGLPGEAMLHYNTALDILKPVNDWLWMGACYEGLCAASVIVTYPRSQGPSLRRNQSFSVRSTTVIDGKGRTGSIKHSYANGLQDLPESVVRTSLEQDDIIEKYKEALMYYSKYKNAAPIEIEASFKACRVLVTMKHLINYQQIGSLIPRHKVYKSDPDV
;
A
#
# COMPACT_ATOMS: atom_id res chain seq x y z
N MET A 1 -44.12 2.74 0.38
CA MET A 1 -43.03 3.46 1.08
C MET A 1 -42.09 2.57 1.90
N ALA A 2 -42.57 1.56 2.62
CA ALA A 2 -41.72 0.70 3.47
C ALA A 2 -40.62 -0.10 2.73
N LEU A 3 -40.90 -0.63 1.53
CA LEU A 3 -39.91 -1.39 0.73
C LEU A 3 -38.74 -0.52 0.23
N VAL A 4 -39.01 0.72 -0.15
CA VAL A 4 -37.99 1.70 -0.58
C VAL A 4 -37.09 2.06 0.60
N TRP A 5 -37.69 2.25 1.78
CA TRP A 5 -36.97 2.56 3.01
C TRP A 5 -36.08 1.39 3.47
N HIS A 6 -36.59 0.16 3.39
CA HIS A 6 -35.84 -1.05 3.73
C HIS A 6 -34.65 -1.28 2.78
N SER A 7 -34.84 -1.02 1.48
CA SER A 7 -33.79 -1.07 0.47
C SER A 7 -32.72 0.00 0.68
N TYR A 8 -33.14 1.25 0.96
CA TYR A 8 -32.24 2.36 1.26
C TYR A 8 -31.36 2.09 2.49
N HIS A 9 -31.97 1.62 3.58
CA HIS A 9 -31.26 1.26 4.81
C HIS A 9 -30.24 0.11 4.61
N ARG A 10 -30.58 -0.89 3.79
CA ARG A 10 -29.68 -2.00 3.44
C ARG A 10 -28.48 -1.51 2.62
N SER A 11 -28.70 -0.59 1.67
CA SER A 11 -27.64 0.03 0.87
C SER A 11 -26.71 0.88 1.73
N TYR A 12 -27.26 1.69 2.64
CA TYR A 12 -26.48 2.51 3.55
C TYR A 12 -25.57 1.68 4.47
N LYS A 13 -26.09 0.59 5.06
CA LYS A 13 -25.28 -0.33 5.87
C LYS A 13 -24.11 -0.93 5.08
N LYS A 14 -24.33 -1.34 3.83
CA LYS A 14 -23.28 -1.85 2.96
C LYS A 14 -22.21 -0.80 2.66
N LYS A 15 -22.61 0.46 2.42
CA LYS A 15 -21.65 1.57 2.26
C LYS A 15 -20.78 1.72 3.51
N CYS A 16 -21.38 1.83 4.70
CA CYS A 16 -20.63 1.92 5.96
C CYS A 16 -19.66 0.73 6.15
N GLN A 17 -20.13 -0.48 5.88
CA GLN A 17 -19.32 -1.70 5.99
C GLN A 17 -18.11 -1.68 5.04
N GLY A 18 -18.32 -1.31 3.76
CA GLY A 18 -17.25 -1.21 2.78
C GLY A 18 -16.23 -0.12 3.14
N ARG A 19 -16.69 1.04 3.61
CA ARG A 19 -15.83 2.14 4.06
C ARG A 19 -14.97 1.75 5.26
N LEU A 20 -15.57 1.07 6.24
CA LEU A 20 -14.84 0.55 7.40
C LEU A 20 -13.80 -0.49 6.97
N ARG A 21 -14.14 -1.38 6.03
CA ARG A 21 -13.21 -2.38 5.50
C ARG A 21 -12.03 -1.72 4.77
N LYS A 22 -12.26 -0.64 4.03
CA LYS A 22 -11.19 0.16 3.41
C LYS A 22 -10.24 0.71 4.48
N HIS A 23 -10.76 1.30 5.56
CA HIS A 23 -9.92 1.81 6.65
C HIS A 23 -9.11 0.71 7.35
N LEU A 24 -9.70 -0.48 7.53
CA LEU A 24 -8.95 -1.64 8.02
C LEU A 24 -7.76 -1.97 7.11
N ALA A 25 -7.94 -1.90 5.79
CA ALA A 25 -6.85 -2.09 4.84
C ALA A 25 -5.77 -0.99 4.97
N ASP A 26 -6.15 0.27 5.18
CA ASP A 26 -5.19 1.36 5.44
C ASP A 26 -4.34 1.07 6.69
N PHE A 27 -4.97 0.58 7.77
CA PHE A 27 -4.26 0.21 8.99
C PHE A 27 -3.31 -0.97 8.77
N CYS A 28 -3.71 -1.99 8.02
CA CYS A 28 -2.81 -3.10 7.64
C CYS A 28 -1.61 -2.59 6.85
N LEU A 29 -1.82 -1.64 5.93
CA LEU A 29 -0.75 -1.03 5.15
C LEU A 29 0.23 -0.26 6.04
N GLN A 30 -0.28 0.54 6.99
CA GLN A 30 0.54 1.28 7.97
C GLN A 30 1.27 0.35 8.95
N ALA A 31 0.68 -0.79 9.29
CA ALA A 31 1.29 -1.82 10.12
C ALA A 31 2.39 -2.61 9.38
N GLY A 32 2.64 -2.34 8.10
CA GLY A 32 3.63 -3.05 7.30
C GLY A 32 3.17 -4.44 6.86
N LEU A 33 1.86 -4.68 6.78
CA LEU A 33 1.24 -5.93 6.35
C LEU A 33 0.56 -5.74 4.96
N PRO A 34 1.33 -5.55 3.88
CA PRO A 34 0.76 -5.22 2.57
C PRO A 34 -0.06 -6.36 1.94
N GLY A 35 0.28 -7.63 2.23
CA GLY A 35 -0.50 -8.79 1.78
C GLY A 35 -1.94 -8.77 2.32
N GLU A 36 -2.08 -8.59 3.63
CA GLU A 36 -3.38 -8.47 4.30
C GLU A 36 -4.14 -7.21 3.85
N ALA A 37 -3.42 -6.11 3.61
CA ALA A 37 -4.01 -4.88 3.09
C ALA A 37 -4.67 -5.13 1.72
N MET A 38 -4.00 -5.82 0.79
CA MET A 38 -4.55 -6.14 -0.53
C MET A 38 -5.84 -6.98 -0.43
N LEU A 39 -5.86 -7.97 0.46
CA LEU A 39 -7.05 -8.79 0.70
C LEU A 39 -8.24 -7.93 1.17
N HIS A 40 -7.99 -7.03 2.14
CA HIS A 40 -9.03 -6.15 2.68
C HIS A 40 -9.51 -5.11 1.67
N TYR A 41 -8.65 -4.56 0.82
CA TYR A 41 -9.08 -3.67 -0.26
C TYR A 41 -9.95 -4.39 -1.30
N ASN A 42 -9.58 -5.59 -1.73
CA ASN A 42 -10.42 -6.37 -2.65
C ASN A 42 -11.78 -6.69 -2.04
N THR A 43 -11.80 -7.10 -0.76
CA THR A 43 -13.05 -7.32 -0.03
C THR A 43 -13.90 -6.05 0.08
N ALA A 44 -13.27 -4.88 0.30
CA ALA A 44 -13.97 -3.60 0.32
C ALA A 44 -14.59 -3.29 -1.04
N LEU A 45 -13.87 -3.51 -2.14
CA LEU A 45 -14.38 -3.32 -3.49
C LEU A 45 -15.62 -4.16 -3.76
N ASP A 46 -15.64 -5.43 -3.36
CA ASP A 46 -16.80 -6.31 -3.58
C ASP A 46 -18.04 -5.88 -2.80
N ILE A 47 -17.87 -5.24 -1.65
CA ILE A 47 -18.97 -4.66 -0.88
C ILE A 47 -19.44 -3.34 -1.50
N LEU A 48 -18.52 -2.52 -2.03
CA LEU A 48 -18.80 -1.17 -2.53
C LEU A 48 -19.32 -1.13 -3.97
N LYS A 49 -18.89 -2.06 -4.84
CA LYS A 49 -19.36 -2.20 -6.23
C LYS A 49 -20.90 -2.24 -6.34
N PRO A 50 -21.64 -3.11 -5.62
CA PRO A 50 -23.10 -3.19 -5.77
C PRO A 50 -23.85 -1.96 -5.22
N VAL A 51 -23.20 -1.13 -4.40
CA VAL A 51 -23.78 0.12 -3.87
C VAL A 51 -23.29 1.38 -4.60
N ASN A 52 -22.46 1.21 -5.64
CA ASN A 52 -21.94 2.27 -6.50
C ASN A 52 -21.29 3.42 -5.70
N ASP A 53 -20.53 3.10 -4.66
CA ASP A 53 -19.83 4.11 -3.86
C ASP A 53 -18.47 4.47 -4.51
N TRP A 54 -18.55 5.13 -5.66
CA TRP A 54 -17.41 5.37 -6.55
C TRP A 54 -16.23 6.05 -5.86
N LEU A 55 -16.50 7.02 -4.99
CA LEU A 55 -15.46 7.74 -4.24
C LEU A 55 -14.58 6.77 -3.44
N TRP A 56 -15.22 5.84 -2.71
CA TRP A 56 -14.51 4.87 -1.87
C TRP A 56 -13.92 3.72 -2.67
N MET A 57 -14.51 3.38 -3.82
CA MET A 57 -13.90 2.44 -4.77
C MET A 57 -12.59 3.00 -5.32
N GLY A 58 -12.56 4.27 -5.74
CA GLY A 58 -11.32 4.93 -6.16
C GLY A 58 -10.24 4.88 -5.09
N ALA A 59 -10.62 5.15 -3.83
CA ALA A 59 -9.70 5.09 -2.70
C ALA A 59 -9.16 3.68 -2.42
N CYS A 60 -9.94 2.63 -2.71
CA CYS A 60 -9.46 1.24 -2.63
C CYS A 60 -8.45 0.92 -3.74
N TYR A 61 -8.69 1.40 -4.97
CA TYR A 61 -7.74 1.20 -6.08
C TYR A 61 -6.40 1.90 -5.83
N GLU A 62 -6.40 3.13 -5.31
CA GLU A 62 -5.16 3.79 -4.85
C GLU A 62 -4.41 2.94 -3.82
N GLY A 63 -5.14 2.41 -2.82
CA GLY A 63 -4.58 1.59 -1.76
C GLY A 63 -3.99 0.26 -2.26
N LEU A 64 -4.67 -0.39 -3.20
CA LEU A 64 -4.18 -1.60 -3.87
C LEU A 64 -2.91 -1.36 -4.66
N CYS A 65 -2.86 -0.25 -5.41
CA CYS A 65 -1.66 0.14 -6.13
C CYS A 65 -0.49 0.39 -5.17
N ALA A 66 -0.74 1.14 -4.08
CA ALA A 66 0.27 1.41 -3.07
C ALA A 66 0.79 0.12 -2.40
N ALA A 67 -0.11 -0.80 -2.05
CA ALA A 67 0.25 -2.09 -1.44
C ALA A 67 1.05 -2.97 -2.43
N SER A 68 0.64 -3.01 -3.69
CA SER A 68 1.34 -3.77 -4.74
C SER A 68 2.76 -3.25 -4.93
N VAL A 69 2.95 -1.92 -5.04
CA VAL A 69 4.28 -1.31 -5.19
C VAL A 69 5.19 -1.64 -4.01
N ILE A 70 4.67 -1.66 -2.78
CA ILE A 70 5.46 -2.01 -1.59
C ILE A 70 5.94 -3.47 -1.64
N VAL A 71 5.10 -4.38 -2.12
CA VAL A 71 5.44 -5.81 -2.27
C VAL A 71 6.42 -6.04 -3.41
N THR A 72 6.19 -5.43 -4.56
CA THR A 72 7.03 -5.60 -5.77
C THR A 72 8.38 -4.91 -5.63
N TYR A 73 8.42 -3.77 -4.94
CA TYR A 73 9.62 -2.95 -4.77
C TYR A 73 9.89 -2.69 -3.29
N PRO A 74 10.31 -3.73 -2.53
CA PRO A 74 10.74 -3.52 -1.17
C PRO A 74 11.96 -2.61 -1.20
N ARG A 75 11.80 -1.36 -0.77
CA ARG A 75 12.93 -0.44 -0.60
C ARG A 75 13.90 -1.11 0.36
N SER A 76 15.19 -1.22 -0.01
CA SER A 76 16.25 -1.59 0.94
C SER A 76 16.03 -0.71 2.17
N GLN A 77 15.63 -1.33 3.27
CA GLN A 77 15.16 -0.58 4.42
C GLN A 77 16.32 0.31 4.85
N GLY A 78 16.16 1.62 4.65
CA GLY A 78 16.99 2.59 5.35
C GLY A 78 16.94 2.25 6.84
N PRO A 79 17.99 2.57 7.61
CA PRO A 79 18.07 2.21 9.02
C PRO A 79 16.74 2.54 9.68
N SER A 80 16.15 1.52 10.32
CA SER A 80 14.89 1.64 11.02
C SER A 80 14.86 2.95 11.80
N LEU A 81 13.73 3.67 11.78
CA LEU A 81 13.60 4.91 12.55
C LEU A 81 13.97 4.58 14.00
N ARG A 82 15.20 4.94 14.37
CA ARG A 82 15.75 4.75 15.71
C ARG A 82 14.85 5.58 16.59
N ARG A 83 14.02 4.91 17.40
CA ARG A 83 13.24 5.57 18.44
C ARG A 83 14.23 6.33 19.30
N ASN A 84 14.23 7.66 19.24
CA ASN A 84 14.99 8.48 20.17
C ASN A 84 14.48 8.15 21.58
N GLN A 85 15.29 7.43 22.36
CA GLN A 85 15.00 7.11 23.76
C GLN A 85 15.24 8.31 24.68
N SER A 86 15.12 9.54 24.18
CA SER A 86 15.38 10.77 24.94
C SER A 86 14.35 11.06 26.03
N PHE A 87 13.31 10.23 26.16
CA PHE A 87 12.31 10.28 27.24
C PHE A 87 12.31 8.99 28.06
N SER A 88 13.48 8.55 28.53
CA SER A 88 13.53 7.70 29.72
C SER A 88 13.46 8.63 30.93
N VAL A 89 12.26 8.80 31.49
CA VAL A 89 12.10 9.43 32.80
C VAL A 89 12.91 8.59 33.78
N ARG A 90 14.00 9.19 34.27
CA ARG A 90 14.87 8.61 35.29
C ARG A 90 14.08 8.59 36.60
N SER A 91 13.27 7.54 36.78
CA SER A 91 12.58 7.29 38.05
C SER A 91 13.59 6.67 39.00
N THR A 92 14.20 7.52 39.81
CA THR A 92 14.98 7.12 40.98
C THR A 92 14.01 6.63 42.05
N THR A 93 13.90 5.32 42.23
CA THR A 93 13.90 4.64 43.54
C THR A 93 13.84 3.13 43.32
N VAL A 94 14.86 2.46 43.85
CA VAL A 94 15.02 1.02 44.07
C VAL A 94 13.77 0.36 44.68
N ILE A 95 13.45 -0.86 44.23
CA ILE A 95 13.27 -2.12 45.00
C ILE A 95 12.62 -3.19 44.08
N ASP A 96 13.37 -4.28 43.88
CA ASP A 96 12.99 -5.68 43.60
C ASP A 96 12.00 -6.09 42.49
N GLY A 97 12.37 -7.16 41.79
CA GLY A 97 11.41 -8.12 41.25
C GLY A 97 11.07 -8.07 39.76
N LYS A 98 11.74 -8.96 39.01
CA LYS A 98 11.29 -9.63 37.77
C LYS A 98 11.13 -8.79 36.50
N GLY A 99 11.88 -9.21 35.48
CA GLY A 99 11.96 -8.61 34.16
C GLY A 99 10.60 -8.31 33.54
N ARG A 100 10.41 -7.04 33.19
CA ARG A 100 9.35 -6.59 32.29
C ARG A 100 9.96 -6.14 30.98
N THR A 101 10.58 -7.09 30.27
CA THR A 101 10.67 -6.99 28.82
C THR A 101 9.29 -7.34 28.30
N GLY A 102 8.41 -6.35 28.23
CA GLY A 102 7.15 -6.43 27.49
C GLY A 102 7.45 -6.52 26.00
N SER A 103 8.06 -7.63 25.58
CA SER A 103 7.99 -8.10 24.21
C SER A 103 6.51 -8.38 24.01
N ILE A 104 5.82 -7.41 23.42
CA ILE A 104 4.52 -7.66 22.85
C ILE A 104 4.78 -8.64 21.71
N LYS A 105 4.78 -9.93 22.03
CA LYS A 105 4.48 -10.99 21.09
C LYS A 105 3.01 -10.78 20.73
N HIS A 106 2.75 -9.82 19.84
CA HIS A 106 1.47 -9.72 19.17
C HIS A 106 1.43 -10.85 18.16
N SER A 107 1.15 -12.05 18.68
CA SER A 107 0.39 -13.04 17.94
C SER A 107 -0.99 -12.44 17.73
N TYR A 108 -1.13 -11.60 16.69
CA TYR A 108 -2.40 -11.54 16.00
C TYR A 108 -2.52 -12.88 15.28
N ALA A 109 -3.02 -13.88 16.00
CA ALA A 109 -3.59 -15.08 15.41
C ALA A 109 -4.89 -14.65 14.70
N ASN A 110 -4.75 -13.92 13.59
CA ASN A 110 -5.75 -13.92 12.55
C ASN A 110 -5.51 -15.25 11.83
N GLY A 111 -6.41 -16.23 12.01
CA GLY A 111 -6.29 -17.61 11.54
C GLY A 111 -6.09 -17.75 10.03
N LEU A 112 -4.89 -17.40 9.56
CA LEU A 112 -4.47 -17.38 8.16
C LEU A 112 -2.94 -17.56 8.04
N GLN A 113 -2.33 -18.26 9.01
CA GLN A 113 -0.92 -18.69 8.90
C GLN A 113 -0.73 -19.89 7.96
N ASP A 114 -1.83 -20.47 7.46
CA ASP A 114 -1.85 -21.65 6.59
C ASP A 114 -2.33 -21.36 5.16
N LEU A 115 -2.43 -20.09 4.75
CA LEU A 115 -2.72 -19.81 3.35
C LEU A 115 -1.44 -19.94 2.50
N PRO A 116 -1.48 -20.73 1.42
CA PRO A 116 -0.33 -20.99 0.57
C PRO A 116 0.24 -19.68 0.02
N GLU A 117 1.54 -19.71 -0.30
CA GLU A 117 2.34 -18.71 -1.01
C GLU A 117 1.63 -18.06 -2.23
N SER A 118 0.53 -18.66 -2.71
CA SER A 118 -0.36 -18.12 -3.74
C SER A 118 -1.11 -16.83 -3.35
N VAL A 119 -1.30 -16.48 -2.08
CA VAL A 119 -1.95 -15.20 -1.69
C VAL A 119 -1.07 -13.99 -1.99
N VAL A 120 0.25 -14.21 -2.03
CA VAL A 120 1.25 -13.21 -2.41
C VAL A 120 1.12 -12.80 -3.88
N ARG A 121 0.44 -13.61 -4.73
CA ARG A 121 0.16 -13.27 -6.14
C ARG A 121 -1.08 -12.39 -6.35
N THR A 122 -1.42 -11.56 -5.37
CA THR A 122 -2.41 -10.48 -5.55
C THR A 122 -1.74 -9.13 -5.79
N SER A 123 -0.43 -9.10 -5.99
CA SER A 123 0.27 -7.89 -6.43
C SER A 123 -0.08 -7.59 -7.88
N LEU A 124 -0.57 -6.40 -8.15
CA LEU A 124 -0.84 -5.93 -9.51
C LEU A 124 0.47 -5.81 -10.30
N GLU A 125 0.45 -6.21 -11.58
CA GLU A 125 1.57 -5.95 -12.47
C GLU A 125 1.71 -4.45 -12.78
N GLN A 126 2.84 -4.05 -13.36
CA GLN A 126 3.14 -2.63 -13.57
C GLN A 126 2.08 -1.91 -14.41
N ASP A 127 1.61 -2.56 -15.47
CA ASP A 127 0.60 -2.00 -16.37
C ASP A 127 -0.78 -1.95 -15.69
N ASP A 128 -1.11 -2.97 -14.89
CA ASP A 128 -2.34 -3.02 -14.09
C ASP A 128 -2.39 -1.88 -13.07
N ILE A 129 -1.26 -1.54 -12.44
CA ILE A 129 -1.17 -0.42 -11.48
C ILE A 129 -1.56 0.91 -12.17
N ILE A 130 -1.08 1.13 -13.40
CA ILE A 130 -1.40 2.35 -14.16
C ILE A 130 -2.89 2.38 -14.51
N GLU A 131 -3.44 1.25 -14.94
CA GLU A 131 -4.87 1.14 -15.23
C GLU A 131 -5.73 1.37 -13.99
N LYS A 132 -5.35 0.83 -12.83
CA LYS A 132 -6.09 1.04 -11.57
C LYS A 132 -6.04 2.48 -11.07
N TYR A 133 -4.93 3.20 -11.29
CA TYR A 133 -4.90 4.64 -11.02
C TYR A 133 -5.79 5.44 -11.99
N LYS A 134 -5.85 5.08 -13.27
CA LYS A 134 -6.77 5.71 -14.23
C LYS A 134 -8.23 5.47 -13.83
N GLU A 135 -8.58 4.25 -13.46
CA GLU A 135 -9.91 3.92 -12.93
C GLU A 135 -10.25 4.75 -11.67
N ALA A 136 -9.29 4.91 -10.75
CA ALA A 136 -9.48 5.74 -9.56
C ALA A 136 -9.78 7.21 -9.90
N LEU A 137 -9.00 7.81 -10.81
CA LEU A 137 -9.22 9.19 -11.26
C LEU A 137 -10.58 9.35 -11.96
N MET A 138 -10.98 8.38 -12.78
CA MET A 138 -12.31 8.35 -13.39
C MET A 138 -13.44 8.29 -12.37
N TYR A 139 -13.22 7.66 -11.20
CA TYR A 139 -14.23 7.64 -10.14
C TYR A 139 -14.29 8.96 -9.37
N TYR A 140 -13.17 9.65 -9.19
CA TYR A 140 -13.15 10.96 -8.53
C TYR A 140 -13.77 12.07 -9.35
N SER A 141 -13.55 12.06 -10.68
CA SER A 141 -14.12 13.05 -11.58
C SER A 141 -15.66 13.05 -11.62
N LYS A 142 -16.32 11.98 -11.13
CA LYS A 142 -17.78 11.93 -10.96
C LYS A 142 -18.31 12.90 -9.91
N TYR A 143 -17.47 13.45 -9.04
CA TYR A 143 -17.87 14.30 -7.93
C TYR A 143 -17.33 15.73 -8.07
N LYS A 144 -18.24 16.72 -8.11
CA LYS A 144 -17.89 18.15 -8.28
C LYS A 144 -16.95 18.71 -7.19
N ASN A 145 -16.99 18.14 -5.98
CA ASN A 145 -16.21 18.61 -4.82
C ASN A 145 -15.03 17.69 -4.48
N ALA A 146 -14.62 16.79 -5.40
CA ALA A 146 -13.51 15.87 -5.18
C ALA A 146 -12.19 16.31 -5.81
N ALA A 147 -12.11 17.54 -6.34
CA ALA A 147 -10.89 18.07 -6.96
C ALA A 147 -9.62 17.94 -6.08
N PRO A 148 -9.66 18.20 -4.75
CA PRO A 148 -8.49 17.98 -3.90
C PRO A 148 -8.01 16.52 -3.89
N ILE A 149 -8.95 15.57 -3.87
CA ILE A 149 -8.68 14.13 -3.83
C ILE A 149 -8.09 13.68 -5.17
N GLU A 150 -8.65 14.17 -6.28
CA GLU A 150 -8.16 13.87 -7.64
C GLU A 150 -6.72 14.36 -7.85
N ILE A 151 -6.42 15.58 -7.39
CA ILE A 151 -5.07 16.14 -7.45
C ILE A 151 -4.11 15.31 -6.59
N GLU A 152 -4.49 14.98 -5.35
CA GLU A 152 -3.69 14.14 -4.45
C GLU A 152 -3.40 12.77 -5.07
N ALA A 153 -4.41 12.11 -5.63
CA ALA A 153 -4.30 10.82 -6.30
C ALA A 153 -3.35 10.89 -7.50
N SER A 154 -3.44 11.97 -8.29
CA SER A 154 -2.57 12.21 -9.44
C SER A 154 -1.10 12.33 -9.02
N PHE A 155 -0.81 13.08 -7.96
CA PHE A 155 0.56 13.19 -7.44
C PHE A 155 1.10 11.85 -6.89
N LYS A 156 0.26 11.05 -6.22
CA LYS A 156 0.64 9.70 -5.77
C LYS A 156 0.99 8.79 -6.95
N ALA A 157 0.17 8.80 -8.00
CA ALA A 157 0.40 8.03 -9.22
C ALA A 157 1.73 8.45 -9.88
N CYS A 158 1.98 9.75 -10.02
CA CYS A 158 3.26 10.26 -10.53
C CYS A 158 4.45 9.76 -9.71
N ARG A 159 4.36 9.81 -8.37
CA ARG A 159 5.43 9.32 -7.48
C ARG A 159 5.67 7.82 -7.64
N VAL A 160 4.61 7.03 -7.76
CA VAL A 160 4.69 5.58 -8.00
C VAL A 160 5.37 5.30 -9.33
N LEU A 161 4.93 5.96 -10.41
CA LEU A 161 5.53 5.83 -11.74
C LEU A 161 7.01 6.20 -11.78
N VAL A 162 7.39 7.29 -11.11
CA VAL A 162 8.79 7.71 -10.97
C VAL A 162 9.60 6.65 -10.22
N THR A 163 9.04 6.08 -9.15
CA THR A 163 9.68 5.00 -8.38
C THR A 163 9.88 3.75 -9.23
N MET A 164 8.85 3.34 -9.98
CA MET A 164 8.92 2.22 -10.92
C MET A 164 9.95 2.48 -12.03
N LYS A 165 9.97 3.69 -12.60
CA LYS A 165 10.92 4.09 -13.65
C LYS A 165 12.37 4.20 -13.16
N HIS A 166 12.62 4.64 -11.93
CA HIS A 166 13.96 4.62 -11.34
C HIS A 166 14.43 3.20 -11.01
N LEU A 167 13.52 2.27 -10.70
CA LEU A 167 13.87 0.88 -10.41
C LEU A 167 14.10 0.05 -11.69
N ILE A 168 13.44 0.39 -12.80
CA ILE A 168 13.75 -0.12 -14.14
C ILE A 168 15.17 0.32 -14.61
N ASN A 169 15.79 1.30 -13.95
CA ASN A 169 17.13 1.82 -14.27
C ASN A 169 18.26 1.30 -13.35
N TYR A 170 18.18 0.08 -12.81
CA TYR A 170 19.37 -0.62 -12.30
C TYR A 170 19.57 -2.03 -12.89
N GLN A 171 18.53 -2.69 -13.40
CA GLN A 171 18.66 -4.00 -14.05
C GLN A 171 18.87 -3.94 -15.57
N GLN A 172 18.52 -2.84 -16.25
CA GLN A 172 18.71 -2.70 -17.71
C GLN A 172 19.99 -1.93 -18.10
N ILE A 173 20.71 -1.31 -17.16
CA ILE A 173 21.88 -0.46 -17.48
C ILE A 173 23.14 -1.29 -17.80
N GLY A 174 23.19 -2.58 -17.42
CA GLY A 174 24.32 -3.46 -17.72
C GLY A 174 24.39 -3.96 -19.18
N SER A 175 23.28 -3.93 -19.93
CA SER A 175 23.22 -4.40 -21.32
C SER A 175 23.35 -3.29 -22.37
N LEU A 176 23.37 -2.02 -21.96
CA LEU A 176 23.41 -0.86 -22.85
C LEU A 176 24.71 -0.06 -22.79
N ILE A 177 25.72 -0.50 -22.02
CA ILE A 177 27.07 0.08 -22.10
C ILE A 177 27.90 -0.85 -23.00
N PRO A 178 28.23 -0.44 -24.24
CA PRO A 178 29.30 -1.10 -24.98
C PRO A 178 30.55 -0.98 -24.12
N ARG A 179 31.13 -2.11 -23.69
CA ARG A 179 32.51 -2.11 -23.20
C ARG A 179 33.37 -1.56 -24.34
N HIS A 180 33.71 -0.29 -24.26
CA HIS A 180 34.68 0.30 -25.16
C HIS A 180 35.93 -0.56 -25.01
N LYS A 181 36.34 -1.21 -26.10
CA LYS A 181 37.65 -1.84 -26.16
C LYS A 181 38.62 -0.73 -25.83
N VAL A 182 39.35 -0.91 -24.72
CA VAL A 182 40.51 -0.09 -24.38
C VAL A 182 41.37 -0.10 -25.64
N TYR A 183 41.49 1.06 -26.29
CA TYR A 183 42.48 1.23 -27.34
C TYR A 183 43.82 0.96 -26.67
N LYS A 184 44.48 -0.14 -27.06
CA LYS A 184 45.91 -0.24 -26.87
C LYS A 184 46.49 0.98 -27.56
N SER A 185 47.02 1.92 -26.78
CA SER A 185 47.99 2.87 -27.27
C SER A 185 49.16 2.05 -27.79
N ASP A 186 49.29 1.97 -29.11
CA ASP A 186 50.53 1.56 -29.73
C ASP A 186 51.63 2.52 -29.24
N PRO A 187 52.74 2.00 -28.69
CA PRO A 187 53.89 2.83 -28.42
C PRO A 187 54.60 3.11 -29.74
N ASP A 188 54.41 4.30 -30.31
CA ASP A 188 55.36 4.83 -31.29
C ASP A 188 56.64 5.27 -30.55
N VAL A 189 57.59 4.33 -30.36
CA VAL A 189 59.06 4.48 -30.50
C VAL A 189 59.68 3.10 -30.70
#